data_AF-A0A7C4Y2Z6-F1
#
_entry.id   AF-A0A7C4Y2Z6-F1
#
_cell.length_a   1.000
_cell.length_b   1.000
_cell.length_c   1.000
_cell.angle_alpha   90.00
_cell.angle_beta   90.00
_cell.angle_gamma   90.00
#
_symmetry.space_group_name_H-M   'P 1'
#
loop_
_entity.id
_entity.type
_entity.pdbx_description
1 polymer ?
#
loop_
_entity_poly.entity_id
_entity_poly.type
_entity_poly.pdbx_seq_one_letter_code
_entity_poly.pdbx_strand_id
1 'polypeptide(L)' 'MISFDRIIMFVILLWISLYTMSFGRWTWKKKNKLGAVMVFAVALAVLVLPVYTIFFREG' A
#
# COMPACT_ATOMS: atom_id res chain seq x y z
N MET A 1 4.18 -11.92 -20.23
CA MET A 1 5.59 -11.74 -19.79
C MET A 1 5.56 -10.68 -18.71
N ILE A 2 6.11 -10.92 -17.51
CA ILE A 2 6.16 -9.88 -16.47
C ILE A 2 7.21 -8.86 -16.93
N SER A 3 6.74 -7.73 -17.43
CA SER A 3 7.59 -6.66 -17.93
C SER A 3 8.29 -5.94 -16.78
N PHE A 4 9.52 -5.47 -17.03
CA PHE A 4 10.40 -4.86 -16.03
C PHE A 4 9.76 -3.64 -15.33
N ASP A 5 8.89 -2.91 -16.03
CA ASP A 5 8.07 -1.82 -15.49
C ASP A 5 7.14 -2.27 -14.34
N ARG A 6 6.53 -3.46 -14.43
CA ARG A 6 5.63 -3.99 -13.39
C ARG A 6 6.40 -4.30 -12.11
N ILE A 7 7.63 -4.78 -12.24
CA ILE A 7 8.52 -5.07 -11.10
C ILE A 7 8.91 -3.77 -10.39
N ILE A 8 9.33 -2.75 -11.14
CA ILE A 8 9.67 -1.44 -10.58
C ILE A 8 8.47 -0.83 -9.86
N MET A 9 7.29 -0.88 -10.48
CA MET A 9 6.06 -0.37 -9.89
C MET A 9 5.74 -1.09 -8.57
N PHE A 10 5.89 -2.42 -8.52
CA PHE A 10 5.68 -3.21 -7.30
C PHE A 10 6.65 -2.83 -6.19
N VAL A 11 7.94 -2.64 -6.51
CA VAL A 11 8.97 -2.25 -5.53
C VAL A 11 8.66 -0.88 -4.95
N ILE A 12 8.29 0.10 -5.79
CA ILE A 12 7.90 1.45 -5.36
C ILE A 12 6.67 1.38 -4.46
N LEU A 13 5.67 0.58 -4.83
CA LEU A 13 4.47 0.41 -4.01
C LEU A 13 4.76 -0.21 -2.64
N LEU A 14 5.62 -1.23 -2.60
CA LEU A 14 6.05 -1.88 -1.37
C LEU A 14 6.79 -0.88 -0.47
N TRP A 15 7.65 -0.06 -1.06
CA TRP A 15 8.39 1.00 -0.36
C TRP A 15 7.46 2.05 0.26
N ILE A 16 6.49 2.55 -0.54
CA ILE A 16 5.49 3.51 -0.07
C ILE A 16 4.66 2.90 1.06
N SER A 17 4.21 1.65 0.90
CA SER A 17 3.40 0.97 1.91
C SER A 17 4.14 0.78 3.24
N LEU A 18 5.44 0.45 3.21
CA LEU A 18 6.28 0.36 4.41
C LEU A 18 6.45 1.71 5.11
N TYR A 19 6.62 2.78 4.33
CA TYR A 19 6.68 4.14 4.86
C TYR A 19 5.35 4.55 5.50
N THR A 20 4.23 4.25 4.85
CA THR A 20 2.88 4.50 5.35
C THR A 20 2.58 3.70 6.62
N MET A 21 3.01 2.44 6.72
CA MET A 21 2.90 1.64 7.95
C MET A 21 3.70 2.23 9.12
N SER A 22 4.91 2.72 8.84
CA SER A 22 5.71 3.43 9.84
C SER A 22 5.01 4.70 10.34
N PHE A 23 4.35 5.42 9.42
CA PHE A 23 3.55 6.59 9.75
C PHE A 23 2.32 6.23 10.59
N GLY A 24 1.57 5.18 10.22
CA GLY A 24 0.43 4.68 10.99
C GLY A 24 0.81 4.26 12.41
N ARG A 25 1.97 3.62 12.59
CA ARG A 25 2.51 3.28 13.92
C ARG A 25 2.84 4.51 14.75
N TRP A 26 3.38 5.56 14.11
CA TRP A 26 3.62 6.85 14.76
C TRP A 26 2.30 7.53 15.18
N THR A 27 1.29 7.54 14.30
CA THR A 27 -0.04 8.11 14.58
C THR A 27 -0.75 7.37 15.72
N TRP A 28 -0.60 6.05 15.80
CA TRP A 28 -1.14 5.22 16.88
C TRP A 28 -0.54 5.59 18.24
N LYS A 29 0.77 5.86 18.29
CA LYS A 29 1.44 6.34 19.52
C LYS A 29 0.93 7.70 19.99
N LYS A 30 0.41 8.54 19.08
CA LYS A 30 -0.08 9.89 19.39
C LYS A 30 -1.54 9.94 19.87
N LYS A 31 -2.09 8.81 20.37
CA LYS A 31 -3.49 8.62 20.79
C LYS A 31 -4.56 8.77 19.70
N ASN A 32 -4.19 9.06 18.45
CA ASN A 32 -5.14 9.23 17.35
C ASN A 32 -5.38 7.91 16.60
N LYS A 33 -6.14 7.00 17.23
CA LYS A 33 -6.41 5.64 16.73
C LYS A 33 -7.15 5.64 15.39
N LEU A 34 -8.09 6.57 15.20
CA LEU A 34 -8.84 6.72 13.95
C LEU A 34 -7.94 7.07 12.77
N GLY A 35 -7.01 8.02 12.97
CA GLY A 35 -6.03 8.38 11.94
C GLY A 35 -5.13 7.21 11.57
N ALA A 36 -4.69 6.43 12.56
CA ALA A 36 -3.85 5.25 12.30
C ALA A 36 -4.59 4.15 11.52
N VAL A 37 -5.88 3.92 11.81
CA VAL A 37 -6.73 2.96 11.06
C VAL A 37 -6.94 3.41 9.62
N MET A 38 -7.23 4.69 9.39
CA MET A 38 -7.37 5.25 8.03
C MET A 38 -6.07 5.15 7.23
N VAL A 39 -4.93 5.47 7.83
CA VAL A 39 -3.61 5.35 7.18
C VAL A 39 -3.31 3.89 6.82
N PHE A 40 -3.66 2.95 7.71
CA PHE A 40 -3.50 1.52 7.43
C PHE A 40 -4.44 1.02 6.32
N ALA A 41 -5.69 1.49 6.31
CA ALA A 41 -6.65 1.19 5.25
C ALA A 41 -6.20 1.71 3.88
N VAL A 42 -5.63 2.93 3.83
CA VAL A 42 -5.06 3.49 2.60
C VAL A 42 -3.84 2.69 2.14
N ALA A 43 -2.94 2.29 3.04
CA ALA A 43 -1.80 1.45 2.70
C ALA A 43 -2.23 0.11 2.09
N LEU A 44 -3.26 -0.53 2.67
CA LEU A 44 -3.85 -1.74 2.12
C LEU A 44 -4.50 -1.51 0.75
N ALA A 45 -5.27 -0.44 0.60
CA ALA A 45 -5.91 -0.11 -0.68
C ALA A 45 -4.87 0.09 -1.79
N VAL A 46 -3.78 0.79 -1.50
CA VAL A 46 -2.67 1.01 -2.44
C VAL A 46 -2.07 -0.31 -2.93
N LEU A 47 -2.01 -1.36 -2.11
CA LEU A 47 -1.56 -2.69 -2.54
C LEU A 47 -2.66 -3.50 -3.26
N VAL A 48 -3.90 -3.44 -2.78
CA VAL A 48 -5.01 -4.25 -3.29
C VAL A 48 -5.46 -3.80 -4.69
N LEU A 49 -5.53 -2.49 -4.94
CA LEU A 49 -5.95 -1.94 -6.24
C LEU A 49 -5.11 -2.46 -7.42
N PRO A 50 -3.76 -2.36 -7.41
CA PRO A 50 -2.94 -2.83 -8.52
C PRO A 50 -2.95 -4.36 -8.65
N VAL A 51 -3.00 -5.09 -7.53
CA VAL A 51 -3.19 -6.55 -7.55
C VAL A 51 -4.50 -6.88 -8.26
N TYR A 52 -5.58 -6.19 -7.94
CA TYR A 52 -6.87 -6.40 -8.58
C TYR A 52 -6.82 -6.06 -10.08
N THR A 53 -6.16 -4.97 -10.47
CA THR A 53 -6.03 -4.64 -11.91
C THR A 53 -5.21 -5.68 -12.68
N ILE A 54 -4.16 -6.25 -12.06
CA ILE A 54 -3.30 -7.25 -12.71
C ILE A 54 -4.04 -8.60 -12.83
N PHE A 55 -4.78 -9.02 -11.80
CA PHE A 55 -5.40 -10.34 -11.77
C PHE A 55 -6.83 -10.40 -12.34
N PHE A 56 -7.62 -9.32 -12.23
CA PHE A 56 -9.05 -9.33 -12.59
C PHE A 56 -9.39 -8.52 -13.85
N ARG A 57 -8.53 -7.60 -14.30
CA ARG A 57 -8.81 -6.76 -15.48
C ARG A 57 -8.00 -7.15 -16.72
N GLU A 58 -6.87 -7.83 -16.54
CA GLU A 58 -6.10 -8.46 -17.64
C GLU A 58 -6.32 -9.99 -17.73
N GLY A 59 -7.25 -10.55 -16.94
CA GLY A 59 -7.64 -11.97 -16.96
C GLY A 59 -8.80 -12.26 -17.90
#